data_AF-A0A346C6W7-F1
#
_entry.id   AF-A0A346C6W7-F1
#
_cell.length_a   1.000
_cell.length_b   1.000
_cell.length_c   1.000
_cell.angle_alpha   90.00
_cell.angle_beta   90.00
_cell.angle_gamma   90.00
#
_symmetry.space_group_name_H-M   'P 1'
#
loop_
_entity.id
_entity.type
_entity.pdbx_description
1 polymer ?
#
loop_
_entity_poly.entity_id
_entity_poly.type
_entity_poly.pdbx_seq_one_letter_code
_entity_poly.pdbx_strand_id
1 'polypeptide(L)'
;MFRRVSRLLLSFVMLMAGAVVGLGATAGTAHADSCYSWNRTLSQGSSGSDVTQLQIRVAGWVTSGERLSYDGQYGARTAAAVKKFQSAYGLAADGVAGPATFSKIYALQDADCTPVHFTYAELNKCNSDWSGGAVSAATAKSNALKTMWKLEAMRHALGDVPITISSGFRSRACNSAVGGSSTSRHLYGDAADLTGSPSFCRLAQQARTHGFSEILGPGYPGHNDHTHVAFDPSPYWSAPNCGI
;
A
#
# COMPACT_ATOMS: atom_id res chain seq x y z
N MET A 1 -46.19 80.02 -11.40
CA MET A 1 -45.00 79.79 -12.25
C MET A 1 -45.01 78.34 -12.73
N PHE A 2 -45.04 78.17 -14.06
CA PHE A 2 -44.58 77.02 -14.89
C PHE A 2 -44.66 75.60 -14.30
N ARG A 3 -45.67 74.81 -14.70
CA ARG A 3 -45.72 73.87 -15.86
C ARG A 3 -44.98 72.54 -15.64
N ARG A 4 -45.78 71.45 -15.66
CA ARG A 4 -45.66 70.14 -16.38
C ARG A 4 -44.25 69.50 -16.40
N VAL A 5 -44.11 68.19 -16.23
CA VAL A 5 -44.42 67.19 -17.27
C VAL A 5 -44.33 65.79 -16.65
N SER A 6 -45.39 64.99 -16.79
CA SER A 6 -45.34 63.53 -16.71
C SER A 6 -44.48 62.97 -17.84
N ARG A 7 -43.50 62.13 -17.51
CA ARG A 7 -42.83 61.25 -18.49
C ARG A 7 -43.07 59.80 -18.10
N LEU A 8 -43.99 59.16 -18.82
CA LEU A 8 -43.83 57.76 -19.21
C LEU A 8 -42.47 57.61 -19.92
N LEU A 9 -41.79 56.49 -19.73
CA LEU A 9 -41.08 55.72 -20.77
C LEU A 9 -40.49 54.42 -20.18
N LEU A 10 -40.97 53.33 -20.76
CA LEU A 10 -40.37 52.01 -20.99
C LEU A 10 -39.76 51.20 -19.83
N SER A 11 -40.52 50.16 -19.52
CA SER A 11 -40.09 48.79 -19.22
C SER A 11 -38.77 48.37 -19.90
N PHE A 12 -37.80 47.95 -19.09
CA PHE A 12 -36.74 47.06 -19.52
C PHE A 12 -36.79 45.81 -18.63
N VAL A 13 -37.40 44.75 -19.16
CA VAL A 13 -37.34 43.41 -18.58
C VAL A 13 -35.95 42.86 -18.91
N MET A 14 -35.01 42.93 -17.97
CA MET A 14 -33.78 42.14 -18.05
C MET A 14 -34.06 40.75 -17.47
N LEU A 15 -34.42 39.83 -18.36
CA LEU A 15 -34.28 38.39 -18.16
C LEU A 15 -32.78 38.07 -18.11
N MET A 16 -32.18 38.12 -16.91
CA MET A 16 -30.88 37.49 -16.69
C MET A 16 -31.11 36.00 -16.48
N ALA A 17 -31.09 35.25 -17.58
CA ALA A 17 -30.85 33.82 -17.55
C ALA A 17 -29.42 33.61 -17.01
N GLY A 18 -29.30 33.43 -15.70
CA GLY A 18 -28.06 32.99 -15.08
C GLY A 18 -27.75 31.58 -15.56
N ALA A 19 -26.89 31.47 -16.58
CA ALA A 19 -26.28 30.21 -16.94
C ALA A 19 -25.49 29.71 -15.72
N VAL A 20 -26.00 28.66 -15.07
CA VAL A 20 -25.21 27.86 -14.15
C VAL A 20 -24.14 27.20 -15.00
N VAL A 21 -22.96 27.83 -15.06
CA VAL A 21 -21.74 27.21 -15.55
C VAL A 21 -21.43 26.11 -14.55
N GLY A 22 -21.88 24.89 -14.86
CA GLY A 22 -21.40 23.72 -14.18
C GLY A 22 -19.89 23.68 -14.37
N LEU A 23 -19.14 23.86 -13.28
CA LEU A 23 -17.75 23.43 -13.25
C LEU A 23 -17.77 21.92 -13.43
N GLY A 24 -17.70 21.48 -14.69
CA GLY A 24 -17.29 20.13 -15.00
C GLY A 24 -15.90 19.95 -14.41
N ALA A 25 -15.81 19.24 -13.30
CA ALA A 25 -14.56 18.66 -12.86
C ALA A 25 -14.03 17.88 -14.06
N THR A 26 -12.97 18.38 -14.69
CA THR A 26 -12.23 17.61 -15.68
C THR A 26 -11.71 16.40 -14.91
N ALA A 27 -12.37 15.26 -15.09
CA ALA A 27 -11.84 13.98 -14.68
C ALA A 27 -10.44 13.91 -15.28
N GLY A 28 -9.43 14.02 -14.41
CA GLY A 28 -8.04 13.97 -14.83
C GLY A 28 -7.85 12.75 -15.70
N THR A 29 -7.21 12.94 -16.85
CA THR A 29 -6.79 11.86 -17.74
C THR A 29 -6.19 10.76 -16.88
N ALA A 30 -6.80 9.57 -16.90
CA ALA A 30 -6.24 8.40 -16.24
C ALA A 30 -4.84 8.20 -16.81
N HIS A 31 -3.81 8.50 -16.03
CA HIS A 31 -2.45 8.12 -16.37
C HIS A 31 -2.45 6.60 -16.50
N ALA A 32 -2.28 6.11 -17.72
CA ALA A 32 -2.03 4.69 -17.93
C ALA A 32 -0.67 4.40 -17.29
N ASP A 33 -0.71 3.66 -16.18
CA ASP A 33 0.49 3.18 -15.53
C ASP A 33 1.02 1.97 -16.33
N SER A 34 2.33 1.97 -16.56
CA SER A 34 3.07 0.91 -17.25
C SER A 34 2.95 -0.46 -16.61
N CYS A 35 2.69 -0.54 -15.30
CA CYS A 35 2.48 -1.82 -14.62
C CYS A 35 1.05 -2.33 -14.77
N TYR A 36 0.07 -1.55 -14.32
CA TYR A 36 -1.33 -1.98 -14.25
C TYR A 36 -2.25 -0.76 -14.23
N SER A 37 -3.29 -0.75 -15.06
CA SER A 37 -4.29 0.31 -15.11
C SER A 37 -5.69 -0.22 -14.79
N TRP A 38 -6.36 0.37 -13.80
CA TRP A 38 -7.77 0.10 -13.51
C TRP A 38 -8.68 0.86 -14.47
N ASN A 39 -9.65 0.15 -15.06
CA ASN A 39 -10.59 0.70 -16.06
C ASN A 39 -12.02 0.88 -15.53
N ARG A 40 -12.27 0.57 -14.25
CA ARG A 40 -13.56 0.71 -13.60
C ARG A 40 -13.40 1.02 -12.11
N THR A 41 -14.42 1.62 -11.51
CA THR A 41 -14.53 1.77 -10.06
C THR A 41 -14.74 0.40 -9.40
N LEU A 42 -14.04 0.16 -8.29
CA LEU A 42 -14.19 -1.06 -7.49
C LEU A 42 -14.81 -0.72 -6.13
N SER A 43 -15.77 -1.52 -5.71
CA SER A 43 -16.50 -1.39 -4.45
C SER A 43 -16.95 -2.76 -3.97
N GLN A 44 -17.56 -2.83 -2.76
CA GLN A 44 -18.02 -4.10 -2.21
C GLN A 44 -18.90 -4.89 -3.19
N GLY A 45 -18.61 -6.19 -3.31
CA GLY A 45 -19.26 -7.08 -4.28
C GLY A 45 -18.55 -7.14 -5.65
N SER A 46 -17.63 -6.23 -5.94
CA SER A 46 -16.73 -6.38 -7.10
C SER A 46 -15.87 -7.63 -6.96
N SER A 47 -15.59 -8.29 -8.08
CA SER A 47 -14.65 -9.41 -8.13
C SER A 47 -13.81 -9.37 -9.40
N GLY A 48 -12.66 -10.03 -9.39
CA GLY A 48 -11.77 -10.15 -10.54
C GLY A 48 -10.30 -9.91 -10.22
N SER A 49 -9.45 -10.05 -11.25
CA SER A 49 -8.01 -9.82 -11.13
C SER A 49 -7.68 -8.37 -10.79
N ASP A 50 -8.50 -7.41 -11.20
CA ASP A 50 -8.40 -5.99 -10.83
C ASP A 50 -8.61 -5.75 -9.33
N VAL A 51 -9.46 -6.54 -8.69
CA VAL A 51 -9.62 -6.55 -7.23
C VAL A 51 -8.39 -7.17 -6.56
N THR A 52 -7.84 -8.29 -7.08
CA THR A 52 -6.58 -8.85 -6.56
C THR A 52 -5.44 -7.84 -6.64
N GLN A 53 -5.36 -7.15 -7.78
CA GLN A 53 -4.40 -6.09 -8.02
C GLN A 53 -4.58 -4.96 -7.00
N LEU A 54 -5.82 -4.53 -6.69
CA LEU A 54 -6.06 -3.53 -5.66
C LEU A 54 -5.66 -4.03 -4.26
N GLN A 55 -6.03 -5.27 -3.91
CA GLN A 55 -5.71 -5.90 -2.63
C GLN A 55 -4.20 -5.91 -2.36
N ILE A 56 -3.35 -6.12 -3.37
CA ILE A 56 -1.89 -6.03 -3.24
C ILE A 56 -1.46 -4.61 -2.79
N ARG A 57 -2.01 -3.56 -3.41
CA ARG A 57 -1.59 -2.17 -3.14
C ARG A 57 -2.07 -1.67 -1.79
N VAL A 58 -3.20 -2.19 -1.32
CA VAL A 58 -3.74 -1.82 0.00
C VAL A 58 -3.41 -2.82 1.11
N ALA A 59 -2.55 -3.81 0.86
CA ALA A 59 -2.25 -4.91 1.79
C ALA A 59 -1.62 -4.46 3.12
N GLY A 60 -1.00 -3.28 3.13
CA GLY A 60 -0.41 -2.66 4.31
C GLY A 60 -1.37 -1.77 5.11
N TRP A 61 -2.62 -1.58 4.68
CA TRP A 61 -3.58 -0.68 5.33
C TRP A 61 -4.62 -1.46 6.13
N VAL A 62 -4.18 -2.25 7.11
CA VAL A 62 -5.04 -3.14 7.91
C VAL A 62 -5.03 -2.78 9.40
N THR A 63 -5.90 -3.38 10.21
CA THR A 63 -5.86 -3.22 11.67
C THR A 63 -4.80 -4.15 12.28
N SER A 64 -4.41 -3.89 13.53
CA SER A 64 -3.44 -4.72 14.25
C SER A 64 -3.83 -6.20 14.21
N GLY A 65 -2.92 -7.06 13.73
CA GLY A 65 -3.11 -8.51 13.66
C GLY A 65 -4.00 -8.99 12.51
N GLU A 66 -4.57 -8.08 11.71
CA GLU A 66 -5.34 -8.42 10.53
C GLU A 66 -4.44 -8.60 9.30
N ARG A 67 -4.98 -9.30 8.31
CA ARG A 67 -4.37 -9.46 6.99
C ARG A 67 -5.47 -9.49 5.92
N LEU A 68 -5.12 -8.99 4.75
CA LEU A 68 -5.99 -9.02 3.58
C LEU A 68 -5.77 -10.31 2.80
N SER A 69 -6.85 -10.94 2.33
CA SER A 69 -6.79 -12.00 1.34
C SER A 69 -6.51 -11.41 -0.05
N TYR A 70 -5.83 -12.16 -0.91
CA TYR A 70 -5.60 -11.81 -2.32
C TYR A 70 -6.49 -12.66 -3.22
N ASP A 71 -7.77 -12.76 -2.87
CA ASP A 71 -8.76 -13.66 -3.46
C ASP A 71 -9.51 -13.05 -4.65
N GLY A 72 -9.27 -11.77 -4.95
CA GLY A 72 -10.00 -11.06 -5.98
C GLY A 72 -11.47 -10.79 -5.62
N GLN A 73 -11.83 -10.85 -4.34
CA GLN A 73 -13.17 -10.55 -3.84
C GLN A 73 -13.14 -9.25 -3.01
N TYR A 74 -13.93 -8.26 -3.43
CA TYR A 74 -14.02 -6.99 -2.73
C TYR A 74 -15.03 -7.13 -1.57
N GLY A 75 -14.58 -7.73 -0.47
CA GLY A 75 -15.36 -7.86 0.76
C GLY A 75 -15.20 -6.69 1.73
N ALA A 76 -15.73 -6.85 2.94
CA ALA A 76 -15.63 -5.86 4.02
C ALA A 76 -14.17 -5.51 4.41
N ARG A 77 -13.27 -6.50 4.42
CA ARG A 77 -11.85 -6.26 4.72
C ARG A 77 -11.18 -5.43 3.63
N THR A 78 -11.47 -5.69 2.36
CA THR A 78 -10.95 -4.88 1.24
C THR A 78 -11.47 -3.43 1.32
N ALA A 79 -12.76 -3.25 1.59
CA ALA A 79 -13.34 -1.91 1.77
C ALA A 79 -12.71 -1.14 2.94
N ALA A 80 -12.48 -1.81 4.07
CA ALA A 80 -11.80 -1.22 5.23
C ALA A 80 -10.35 -0.82 4.90
N ALA A 81 -9.62 -1.66 4.17
CA ALA A 81 -8.25 -1.37 3.75
C ALA A 81 -8.17 -0.18 2.78
N VAL A 82 -9.09 -0.12 1.81
CA VAL A 82 -9.20 1.03 0.90
C VAL A 82 -9.54 2.31 1.66
N LYS A 83 -10.49 2.24 2.61
CA LYS A 83 -10.83 3.38 3.46
C LYS A 83 -9.64 3.89 4.27
N LYS A 84 -8.83 2.98 4.83
CA LYS A 84 -7.63 3.34 5.60
C LYS A 84 -6.54 3.92 4.71
N PHE A 85 -6.32 3.38 3.52
CA PHE A 85 -5.45 3.96 2.49
C PHE A 85 -5.90 5.39 2.14
N GLN A 86 -7.18 5.58 1.85
CA GLN A 86 -7.75 6.89 1.52
C GLN A 86 -7.51 7.91 2.64
N SER A 87 -7.85 7.55 3.87
CA SER A 87 -7.61 8.42 5.04
C SER A 87 -6.14 8.78 5.20
N ALA A 88 -5.23 7.82 5.05
CA ALA A 88 -3.80 8.05 5.21
C ALA A 88 -3.25 9.06 4.19
N TYR A 89 -3.79 9.04 2.97
CA TYR A 89 -3.36 9.93 1.89
C TYR A 89 -4.27 11.15 1.68
N GLY A 90 -5.14 11.48 2.65
CA GLY A 90 -5.98 12.69 2.60
C GLY A 90 -7.07 12.67 1.52
N LEU A 91 -7.49 11.49 1.09
CA LEU A 91 -8.60 11.29 0.15
C LEU A 91 -9.94 11.18 0.89
N ALA A 92 -11.05 11.27 0.17
CA ALA A 92 -12.36 10.90 0.70
C ALA A 92 -12.35 9.41 1.10
N ALA A 93 -12.55 9.12 2.38
CA ALA A 93 -12.44 7.79 2.96
C ALA A 93 -13.79 7.03 2.90
N ASP A 94 -14.29 6.79 1.69
CA ASP A 94 -15.57 6.13 1.43
C ASP A 94 -15.46 4.60 1.32
N GLY A 95 -14.24 4.06 1.13
CA GLY A 95 -14.00 2.64 0.91
C GLY A 95 -14.33 2.17 -0.50
N VAL A 96 -14.49 3.10 -1.45
CA VAL A 96 -14.70 2.86 -2.89
C VAL A 96 -13.43 3.25 -3.65
N ALA A 97 -12.84 2.31 -4.37
CA ALA A 97 -11.68 2.58 -5.21
C ALA A 97 -12.13 3.16 -6.55
N GLY A 98 -12.21 4.49 -6.63
CA GLY A 98 -12.46 5.27 -7.85
C GLY A 98 -11.22 5.99 -8.38
N PRO A 99 -11.37 6.91 -9.35
CA PRO A 99 -10.26 7.58 -10.02
C PRO A 99 -9.25 8.25 -9.09
N ALA A 100 -9.69 8.89 -7.99
CA ALA A 100 -8.78 9.52 -7.02
C ALA A 100 -7.92 8.48 -6.27
N THR A 101 -8.51 7.35 -5.88
CA THR A 101 -7.79 6.24 -5.24
C THR A 101 -6.75 5.67 -6.20
N PHE A 102 -7.11 5.42 -7.47
CA PHE A 102 -6.18 4.88 -8.46
C PHE A 102 -5.08 5.86 -8.82
N SER A 103 -5.39 7.15 -8.99
CA SER A 103 -4.39 8.19 -9.22
C SER A 103 -3.34 8.24 -8.11
N LYS A 104 -3.76 8.08 -6.85
CA LYS A 104 -2.82 8.01 -5.73
C LYS A 104 -1.98 6.73 -5.75
N ILE A 105 -2.57 5.60 -6.13
CA ILE A 105 -1.80 4.35 -6.30
C ILE A 105 -0.75 4.50 -7.40
N TYR A 106 -1.09 5.07 -8.55
CA TYR A 106 -0.15 5.29 -9.66
C TYR A 106 1.02 6.20 -9.26
N ALA A 107 0.77 7.22 -8.44
CA ALA A 107 1.83 8.08 -7.91
C ALA A 107 2.79 7.36 -6.94
N LEU A 108 2.42 6.17 -6.45
CA LEU A 108 3.22 5.34 -5.56
C LEU A 108 3.80 4.12 -6.28
N GLN A 109 3.49 3.90 -7.55
CA GLN A 109 3.84 2.69 -8.29
C GLN A 109 4.90 2.96 -9.35
N ASP A 110 5.92 2.10 -9.40
CA ASP A 110 6.92 2.06 -10.45
C ASP A 110 6.50 1.15 -11.61
N ALA A 111 7.23 1.25 -12.72
CA ALA A 111 6.93 0.54 -13.97
C ALA A 111 6.92 -0.99 -13.83
N ASP A 112 7.66 -1.54 -12.87
CA ASP A 112 7.72 -2.98 -12.59
C ASP A 112 6.74 -3.45 -11.48
N CYS A 113 5.75 -2.59 -11.18
CA CYS A 113 4.71 -2.76 -10.16
C CYS A 113 5.15 -2.58 -8.71
N THR A 114 6.45 -2.40 -8.44
CA THR A 114 6.92 -2.13 -7.08
C THR A 114 6.49 -0.75 -6.61
N PRO A 115 6.41 -0.50 -5.29
CA PRO A 115 6.23 0.86 -4.80
C PRO A 115 7.52 1.68 -4.96
N VAL A 116 7.38 2.97 -5.20
CA VAL A 116 8.48 3.92 -5.55
C VAL A 116 9.67 3.98 -4.58
N HIS A 117 9.57 3.38 -3.39
CA HIS A 117 10.64 3.40 -2.38
C HIS A 117 11.28 2.03 -2.11
N PHE A 118 10.84 0.95 -2.79
CA PHE A 118 11.38 -0.39 -2.58
C PHE A 118 11.54 -1.13 -3.89
N THR A 119 12.67 -1.81 -4.08
CA THR A 119 12.97 -2.50 -5.35
C THR A 119 13.15 -4.00 -5.16
N TYR A 120 12.92 -4.78 -6.23
CA TYR A 120 13.25 -6.21 -6.22
C TYR A 120 14.73 -6.49 -5.91
N ALA A 121 15.66 -5.63 -6.36
CA ALA A 121 17.08 -5.80 -6.11
C ALA A 121 17.43 -5.59 -4.62
N GLU A 122 16.79 -4.63 -3.97
CA GLU A 122 16.92 -4.44 -2.52
C GLU A 122 16.39 -5.64 -1.73
N LEU A 123 15.24 -6.18 -2.17
CA LEU A 123 14.59 -7.35 -1.56
C LEU A 123 15.29 -8.68 -1.90
N ASN A 124 16.19 -8.74 -2.89
CA ASN A 124 16.95 -9.95 -3.22
C ASN A 124 18.44 -9.61 -3.42
N LYS A 125 19.20 -9.72 -2.33
CA LYS A 125 20.66 -9.63 -2.32
C LYS A 125 21.35 -11.00 -2.37
N CYS A 126 20.57 -12.08 -2.50
CA CYS A 126 21.08 -13.46 -2.52
C CYS A 126 21.52 -13.89 -3.92
N ASN A 127 20.72 -13.58 -4.93
CA ASN A 127 20.98 -13.88 -6.34
C ASN A 127 20.16 -12.94 -7.24
N SER A 128 20.24 -13.09 -8.56
CA SER A 128 19.54 -12.23 -9.52
C SER A 128 18.29 -12.87 -10.14
N ASP A 129 18.02 -14.15 -9.88
CA ASP A 129 17.01 -14.95 -10.58
C ASP A 129 15.88 -15.45 -9.67
N TRP A 130 15.97 -15.19 -8.35
CA TRP A 130 14.99 -15.63 -7.35
C TRP A 130 14.85 -17.15 -7.22
N SER A 131 15.82 -17.91 -7.74
CA SER A 131 15.80 -19.36 -7.70
C SER A 131 16.33 -19.92 -6.37
N GLY A 132 16.08 -21.22 -6.16
CA GLY A 132 16.60 -21.95 -5.01
C GLY A 132 15.87 -21.73 -3.68
N GLY A 133 14.72 -21.04 -3.70
CA GLY A 133 13.84 -20.88 -2.53
C GLY A 133 13.00 -22.13 -2.20
N ALA A 134 11.99 -21.95 -1.35
CA ALA A 134 10.99 -22.96 -1.01
C ALA A 134 9.80 -23.00 -1.98
N VAL A 135 9.67 -21.99 -2.85
CA VAL A 135 8.64 -21.85 -3.88
C VAL A 135 9.27 -21.48 -5.21
N SER A 136 8.48 -21.45 -6.28
CA SER A 136 8.95 -20.98 -7.60
C SER A 136 9.45 -19.53 -7.53
N ALA A 137 10.38 -19.15 -8.40
CA ALA A 137 10.87 -17.78 -8.51
C ALA A 137 9.73 -16.77 -8.74
N ALA A 138 8.74 -17.11 -9.57
CA ALA A 138 7.57 -16.28 -9.81
C ALA A 138 6.72 -16.08 -8.54
N THR A 139 6.52 -17.15 -7.76
CA THR A 139 5.82 -17.07 -6.47
C THR A 139 6.60 -16.24 -5.46
N ALA A 140 7.91 -16.41 -5.36
CA ALA A 140 8.76 -15.64 -4.47
C ALA A 140 8.74 -14.14 -4.83
N LYS A 141 8.81 -13.79 -6.12
CA LYS A 141 8.66 -12.40 -6.59
C LYS A 141 7.27 -11.83 -6.27
N SER A 142 6.21 -12.59 -6.51
CA SER A 142 4.84 -12.17 -6.17
C SER A 142 4.67 -11.94 -4.66
N ASN A 143 5.31 -12.75 -3.83
CA ASN A 143 5.33 -12.56 -2.39
C ASN A 143 6.11 -11.30 -2.00
N ALA A 144 7.30 -11.11 -2.56
CA ALA A 144 8.10 -9.93 -2.28
C ALA A 144 7.38 -8.64 -2.68
N LEU A 145 6.63 -8.65 -3.79
CA LEU A 145 5.80 -7.52 -4.19
C LEU A 145 4.80 -7.14 -3.09
N LYS A 146 4.11 -8.13 -2.50
CA LYS A 146 3.18 -7.89 -1.37
C LYS A 146 3.91 -7.36 -0.14
N THR A 147 5.11 -7.88 0.15
CA THR A 147 5.96 -7.35 1.23
C THR A 147 6.31 -5.89 0.99
N MET A 148 6.75 -5.53 -0.22
CA MET A 148 7.11 -4.14 -0.55
C MET A 148 5.91 -3.20 -0.42
N TRP A 149 4.72 -3.56 -0.88
CA TRP A 149 3.52 -2.72 -0.70
C TRP A 149 3.09 -2.57 0.78
N LYS A 150 3.34 -3.58 1.62
CA LYS A 150 3.17 -3.45 3.09
C LYS A 150 4.23 -2.51 3.69
N LEU A 151 5.47 -2.61 3.24
CA LEU A 151 6.55 -1.72 3.66
C LEU A 151 6.31 -0.27 3.22
N GLU A 152 5.73 -0.03 2.05
CA GLU A 152 5.35 1.32 1.60
C GLU A 152 4.29 1.95 2.50
N ALA A 153 3.25 1.19 2.85
CA ALA A 153 2.26 1.64 3.82
C ALA A 153 2.89 1.94 5.20
N MET A 154 3.81 1.08 5.64
CA MET A 154 4.54 1.26 6.88
C MET A 154 5.44 2.50 6.83
N ARG A 155 6.20 2.70 5.75
CA ARG A 155 7.06 3.86 5.50
C ARG A 155 6.28 5.17 5.64
N HIS A 156 5.13 5.25 4.97
CA HIS A 156 4.26 6.42 5.06
C HIS A 156 3.74 6.63 6.48
N ALA A 157 3.22 5.58 7.13
CA ALA A 157 2.71 5.65 8.50
C ALA A 157 3.80 5.98 9.54
N LEU A 158 5.07 5.75 9.22
CA LEU A 158 6.20 6.14 10.06
C LEU A 158 6.57 7.63 9.91
N GLY A 159 5.91 8.38 9.02
CA GLY A 159 6.21 9.78 8.72
C GLY A 159 7.14 9.96 7.51
N ASP A 160 6.95 9.13 6.49
CA ASP A 160 7.73 9.16 5.23
C ASP A 160 9.25 9.03 5.40
N VAL A 161 9.67 8.36 6.46
CA VAL A 161 11.08 8.06 6.75
C VAL A 161 11.54 6.84 5.95
N PRO A 162 12.77 6.83 5.40
CA PRO A 162 13.31 5.64 4.75
C PRO A 162 13.31 4.42 5.69
N ILE A 163 13.04 3.24 5.14
CA ILE A 163 13.20 1.95 5.82
C ILE A 163 14.33 1.21 5.10
N THR A 164 15.36 0.79 5.81
CA THR A 164 16.48 0.05 5.21
C THR A 164 16.27 -1.46 5.30
N ILE A 165 16.25 -2.14 4.16
CA ILE A 165 16.18 -3.60 4.11
C ILE A 165 17.61 -4.16 4.05
N SER A 166 18.02 -4.91 5.09
CA SER A 166 19.32 -5.58 5.11
C SER A 166 19.28 -6.89 4.33
N SER A 167 18.19 -7.65 4.46
CA SER A 167 18.01 -8.98 3.87
C SER A 167 16.54 -9.23 3.52
N GLY A 168 16.30 -10.02 2.48
CA GLY A 168 14.96 -10.29 1.92
C GLY A 168 14.85 -11.73 1.44
N PHE A 169 14.59 -11.98 0.16
CA PHE A 169 14.65 -13.33 -0.39
C PHE A 169 16.00 -14.00 -0.11
N ARG A 170 15.95 -15.24 0.37
CA ARG A 170 17.11 -16.13 0.49
C ARG A 170 16.80 -17.43 -0.24
N SER A 171 17.70 -17.88 -1.10
CA SER A 171 17.73 -19.29 -1.53
C SER A 171 18.10 -20.18 -0.33
N ARG A 172 17.92 -21.50 -0.44
CA ARG A 172 18.37 -22.46 0.57
C ARG A 172 19.86 -22.33 0.88
N ALA A 173 20.69 -22.07 -0.15
CA ALA A 173 22.12 -21.85 0.01
C ALA A 173 22.41 -20.57 0.82
N CYS A 174 21.82 -19.44 0.44
CA CYS A 174 21.97 -18.18 1.18
C CYS A 174 21.44 -18.28 2.62
N ASN A 175 20.31 -18.96 2.82
CA ASN A 175 19.73 -19.16 4.15
C ASN A 175 20.63 -20.04 5.03
N SER A 176 21.19 -21.12 4.48
CA SER A 176 22.15 -21.97 5.20
C SER A 176 23.43 -21.23 5.56
N ALA A 177 23.94 -20.38 4.65
CA ALA A 177 25.16 -19.60 4.87
C ALA A 177 25.08 -18.63 6.06
N VAL A 178 23.88 -18.17 6.41
CA VAL A 178 23.62 -17.32 7.58
C VAL A 178 23.12 -18.10 8.80
N GLY A 179 23.12 -19.44 8.75
CA GLY A 179 22.60 -20.29 9.83
C GLY A 179 21.08 -20.20 10.01
N GLY A 180 20.34 -19.80 8.97
CA GLY A 180 18.89 -19.61 9.04
C GLY A 180 18.12 -20.92 9.20
N SER A 181 16.93 -20.83 9.83
CA SER A 181 16.02 -21.97 9.99
C SER A 181 15.60 -22.59 8.66
N SER A 182 15.37 -23.91 8.63
CA SER A 182 14.81 -24.62 7.47
C SER A 182 13.37 -24.21 7.14
N THR A 183 12.65 -23.62 8.09
CA THR A 183 11.28 -23.09 7.94
C THR A 183 11.24 -21.57 7.72
N SER A 184 12.41 -20.94 7.53
CA SER A 184 12.57 -19.49 7.34
C SER A 184 11.67 -18.93 6.22
N ARG A 185 10.99 -17.83 6.51
CA ARG A 185 10.12 -17.10 5.57
C ARG A 185 10.87 -16.41 4.44
N HIS A 186 12.15 -16.12 4.63
CA HIS A 186 13.01 -15.64 3.54
C HIS A 186 13.07 -16.59 2.34
N LEU A 187 12.88 -17.90 2.55
CA LEU A 187 12.83 -18.89 1.48
C LEU A 187 11.60 -18.76 0.57
N TYR A 188 10.55 -18.08 1.04
CA TYR A 188 9.27 -17.92 0.36
C TYR A 188 9.12 -16.54 -0.30
N GLY A 189 10.09 -15.64 -0.08
CA GLY A 189 10.08 -14.27 -0.59
C GLY A 189 9.10 -13.34 0.13
N ASP A 190 8.53 -13.74 1.26
CA ASP A 190 7.54 -12.95 2.01
C ASP A 190 8.10 -12.29 3.27
N ALA A 191 9.41 -12.40 3.51
CA ALA A 191 10.10 -11.80 4.65
C ALA A 191 11.09 -10.70 4.28
N ALA A 192 11.32 -9.79 5.22
CA ALA A 192 12.37 -8.77 5.16
C ALA A 192 12.98 -8.53 6.56
N ASP A 193 14.30 -8.38 6.59
CA ASP A 193 15.05 -7.94 7.76
C ASP A 193 15.30 -6.44 7.63
N LEU A 194 14.80 -5.67 8.60
CA LEU A 194 14.82 -4.20 8.61
C LEU A 194 15.88 -3.71 9.60
N THR A 195 16.69 -2.74 9.16
CA THR A 195 17.81 -2.20 9.94
C THR A 195 17.85 -0.67 9.89
N GLY A 196 18.80 -0.07 10.61
CA GLY A 196 19.02 1.37 10.60
C GLY A 196 17.97 2.15 11.40
N SER A 197 17.47 3.23 10.79
CA SER A 197 16.45 4.11 11.37
C SER A 197 15.15 3.96 10.57
N PRO A 198 13.95 3.99 11.20
CA PRO A 198 13.69 4.11 12.64
C PRO A 198 14.23 2.96 13.49
N SER A 199 14.25 3.14 14.83
CA SER A 199 14.74 2.10 15.73
C SER A 199 14.00 0.77 15.54
N PHE A 200 14.66 -0.34 15.85
CA PHE A 200 14.10 -1.69 15.72
C PHE A 200 12.76 -1.83 16.46
N CYS A 201 12.66 -1.29 17.69
CA CYS A 201 11.38 -1.31 18.40
C CYS A 201 10.29 -0.49 17.72
N ARG A 202 10.63 0.64 17.11
CA ARG A 202 9.66 1.48 16.39
C ARG A 202 9.20 0.79 15.10
N LEU A 203 10.09 0.09 14.41
CA LEU A 203 9.77 -0.76 13.26
C LEU A 203 8.85 -1.92 13.66
N ALA A 204 9.23 -2.68 14.70
CA ALA A 204 8.47 -3.83 15.18
C ALA A 204 7.05 -3.44 15.66
N GLN A 205 6.94 -2.35 16.41
CA GLN A 205 5.66 -1.85 16.89
C GLN A 205 4.74 -1.41 15.75
N GLN A 206 5.30 -0.75 14.74
CA GLN A 206 4.54 -0.29 13.58
C GLN A 206 4.09 -1.47 12.71
N ALA A 207 4.94 -2.46 12.48
CA ALA A 207 4.65 -3.61 11.63
C ALA A 207 3.36 -4.37 12.01
N ARG A 208 2.97 -4.32 13.30
CA ARG A 208 1.73 -4.92 13.83
C ARG A 208 0.47 -4.48 13.08
N THR A 209 0.44 -3.26 12.54
CA THR A 209 -0.70 -2.68 11.83
C THR A 209 -0.55 -2.65 10.31
N HIS A 210 0.46 -3.34 9.74
CA HIS A 210 0.72 -3.36 8.31
C HIS A 210 0.67 -4.77 7.71
N GLY A 211 -0.03 -5.68 8.39
CA GLY A 211 -0.33 -7.02 7.90
C GLY A 211 0.86 -7.95 7.88
N PHE A 212 1.86 -7.71 8.72
CA PHE A 212 2.90 -8.67 9.03
C PHE A 212 2.44 -9.57 10.17
N SER A 213 2.57 -10.88 9.97
CA SER A 213 2.14 -11.91 10.92
C SER A 213 3.29 -12.49 11.70
N GLU A 214 4.48 -12.50 11.14
CA GLU A 214 5.71 -12.81 11.88
C GLU A 214 6.46 -11.50 12.11
N ILE A 215 6.71 -11.16 13.37
CA ILE A 215 7.46 -9.96 13.77
C ILE A 215 8.42 -10.38 14.86
N LEU A 216 9.72 -10.38 14.56
CA LEU A 216 10.77 -10.72 15.51
C LEU A 216 11.71 -9.53 15.65
N GLY A 217 12.15 -9.23 16.87
CA GLY A 217 12.99 -8.07 17.12
C GLY A 217 13.70 -8.13 18.46
N PRO A 218 14.17 -6.98 18.98
CA PRO A 218 14.99 -6.94 20.18
C PRO A 218 14.40 -7.70 21.36
N GLY A 219 15.23 -8.57 21.94
CA GLY A 219 14.91 -9.50 23.02
C GLY A 219 14.54 -10.91 22.56
N TYR A 220 14.21 -11.11 21.28
CA TYR A 220 14.04 -12.45 20.71
C TYR A 220 15.41 -13.00 20.25
N PRO A 221 15.73 -14.30 20.49
CA PRO A 221 17.03 -14.87 20.14
C PRO A 221 17.43 -14.61 18.68
N GLY A 222 18.63 -14.05 18.48
CA GLY A 222 19.17 -13.75 17.14
C GLY A 222 18.59 -12.52 16.45
N HIS A 223 17.76 -11.69 17.12
CA HIS A 223 17.06 -10.55 16.50
C HIS A 223 17.26 -9.23 17.26
N ASN A 224 18.41 -9.07 17.94
CA ASN A 224 18.73 -7.82 18.66
C ASN A 224 19.25 -6.69 17.78
N ASP A 225 19.70 -7.01 16.57
CA ASP A 225 20.38 -6.10 15.63
C ASP A 225 19.56 -5.77 14.37
N HIS A 226 18.32 -6.29 14.29
CA HIS A 226 17.38 -6.01 13.21
C HIS A 226 15.94 -6.24 13.68
N THR A 227 14.97 -5.86 12.85
CA THR A 227 13.57 -6.27 12.98
C THR A 227 13.19 -7.13 11.79
N HIS A 228 12.84 -8.37 12.05
CA HIS A 228 12.32 -9.29 11.05
C HIS A 228 10.81 -9.10 10.90
N VAL A 229 10.33 -9.05 9.65
CA VAL A 229 8.90 -9.03 9.31
C VAL A 229 8.58 -10.04 8.22
N ALA A 230 7.49 -10.80 8.35
CA ALA A 230 6.93 -11.64 7.29
C ALA A 230 5.40 -11.70 7.37
N PHE A 231 4.70 -12.04 6.27
CA PHE A 231 3.23 -12.01 6.21
C PHE A 231 2.52 -13.38 6.22
N ASP A 232 3.27 -14.47 6.16
CA ASP A 232 2.81 -15.85 6.39
C ASP A 232 3.89 -16.60 7.21
N PRO A 233 3.59 -17.70 7.94
CA PRO A 233 2.29 -18.33 8.21
C PRO A 233 1.61 -17.71 9.44
N SER A 234 1.10 -18.52 10.38
CA SER A 234 0.32 -18.12 11.56
C SER A 234 0.92 -16.93 12.32
N PRO A 235 0.08 -16.04 12.89
CA PRO A 235 0.56 -14.90 13.67
C PRO A 235 1.48 -15.32 14.82
N TYR A 236 2.70 -14.79 14.82
CA TYR A 236 3.69 -14.95 15.86
C TYR A 236 4.54 -13.68 15.98
N TRP A 237 4.38 -12.95 17.07
CA TRP A 237 5.14 -11.72 17.33
C TRP A 237 5.94 -11.88 18.61
N SER A 238 7.22 -11.52 18.58
CA SER A 238 8.08 -11.51 19.76
C SER A 238 9.22 -10.50 19.61
N ALA A 239 9.17 -9.44 20.41
CA ALA A 239 10.25 -8.49 20.59
C ALA A 239 10.13 -7.91 22.02
N PRO A 240 10.49 -8.69 23.06
CA PRO A 240 10.15 -8.34 24.43
C PRO A 240 10.81 -7.04 24.90
N ASN A 241 11.99 -6.68 24.36
CA ASN A 241 12.62 -5.38 24.67
C ASN A 241 11.88 -4.19 24.02
N CYS A 242 10.89 -4.46 23.18
CA CYS A 242 10.05 -3.49 22.48
C CYS A 242 8.59 -3.50 22.96
N GLY A 243 8.26 -4.28 24.00
CA GLY A 243 6.89 -4.41 24.50
C GLY A 243 5.96 -5.20 23.57
N ILE A 244 6.50 -6.18 22.84
CA ILE A 244 5.79 -7.14 21.98
C ILE A 244 6.11 -8.54 22.47
#